data_AF-A0A259S9E2-F1
#
_entry.id   AF-A0A259S9E2-F1
#
_cell.length_a   1.000
_cell.length_b   1.000
_cell.length_c   1.000
_cell.angle_alpha   90.00
_cell.angle_beta   90.00
_cell.angle_gamma   90.00
#
_symmetry.space_group_name_H-M   'P 1'
#
loop_
_entity.id
_entity.type
_entity.pdbx_description
1 polymer ?
#
loop_
_entity_poly.entity_id
_entity_poly.type
_entity_poly.pdbx_seq_one_letter_code
_entity_poly.pdbx_strand_id
1 'polypeptide(L)'
;MARSLIERDLIAPAPGATAQTIAREAAVPFPAEGEALHAAAVAFDDVRYLGHPGSAARYRALAETDERVAALRPQALPEGVPA
;
A
#
# COMPACT_ATOMS: atom_id res chain seq x y z
N MET A 1 2.19 0.63 -7.01
CA MET A 1 1.20 0.21 -5.99
C MET A 1 -0.02 1.10 -5.88
N ALA A 2 0.01 2.24 -5.17
CA ALA A 2 -1.20 3.01 -4.81
C ALA A 2 -2.12 3.34 -6.00
N ARG A 3 -1.53 3.76 -7.12
CA ARG A 3 -2.28 4.05 -8.36
C ARG A 3 -3.08 2.84 -8.85
N SER A 4 -2.47 1.67 -8.90
CA SER A 4 -3.14 0.42 -9.34
C SER A 4 -4.28 0.03 -8.41
N LEU A 5 -4.12 0.23 -7.09
CA LEU A 5 -5.18 -0.04 -6.12
C LEU A 5 -6.38 0.91 -6.30
N ILE A 6 -6.13 2.19 -6.58
CA ILE A 6 -7.18 3.18 -6.88
C ILE A 6 -7.88 2.85 -8.20
N GLU A 7 -7.13 2.53 -9.25
CA GLU A 7 -7.70 2.18 -10.57
C GLU A 7 -8.52 0.89 -10.56
N ARG A 8 -8.30 0.02 -9.57
CA ARG A 8 -9.06 -1.20 -9.33
C ARG A 8 -10.21 -1.02 -8.32
N ASP A 9 -10.50 0.21 -7.90
CA ASP A 9 -11.50 0.56 -6.87
C ASP A 9 -11.30 -0.18 -5.53
N LEU A 10 -10.04 -0.52 -5.19
CA LEU A 10 -9.73 -1.26 -3.96
C LEU A 10 -9.48 -0.35 -2.75
N ILE A 11 -9.12 0.91 -3.01
CA ILE A 11 -8.95 1.95 -2.00
C ILE A 11 -9.49 3.28 -2.55
N ALA A 12 -9.98 4.14 -1.66
CA ALA A 12 -10.46 5.48 -2.01
C ALA A 12 -9.87 6.53 -1.04
N PRO A 13 -8.53 6.71 -1.05
CA PRO A 13 -7.86 7.59 -0.12
C PRO A 13 -8.24 9.05 -0.38
N ALA A 14 -8.43 9.82 0.70
CA ALA A 14 -8.68 11.26 0.59
C ALA A 14 -7.50 11.99 -0.08
N PRO A 15 -7.73 13.13 -0.75
CA PRO A 15 -6.66 13.97 -1.26
C PRO A 15 -5.63 14.30 -0.19
N GLY A 16 -4.34 14.07 -0.48
CA GLY A 16 -3.25 14.27 0.48
C GLY A 16 -3.07 13.14 1.51
N ALA A 17 -3.74 11.99 1.35
CA ALA A 17 -3.51 10.82 2.19
C ALA A 17 -2.03 10.42 2.23
N THR A 18 -1.57 10.03 3.42
CA THR A 18 -0.20 9.60 3.65
C THR A 18 0.04 8.18 3.13
N ALA A 19 1.30 7.81 2.92
CA ALA A 19 1.68 6.44 2.58
C ALA A 19 1.16 5.44 3.63
N GLN A 20 1.14 5.82 4.91
CA GLN A 20 0.59 5.01 5.99
C GLN A 20 -0.92 4.77 5.86
N THR A 21 -1.68 5.82 5.50
CA THR A 21 -3.11 5.67 5.22
C THR A 21 -3.36 4.72 4.06
N ILE A 22 -2.62 4.89 2.97
CA ILE A 22 -2.71 4.02 1.78
C ILE A 22 -2.38 2.56 2.16
N ALA A 23 -1.30 2.33 2.92
CA ALA A 23 -0.91 0.98 3.34
C ALA A 23 -1.98 0.32 4.22
N ARG A 24 -2.56 1.06 5.16
CA ARG A 24 -3.64 0.56 6.03
C ARG A 24 -4.89 0.20 5.22
N GLU A 25 -5.29 1.05 4.27
CA GLU A 25 -6.43 0.77 3.40
C GLU A 25 -6.17 -0.43 2.48
N ALA A 26 -4.96 -0.51 1.90
CA ALA A 26 -4.54 -1.62 1.05
C ALA A 26 -4.48 -2.96 1.80
N ALA A 27 -4.20 -2.96 3.10
CA ALA A 27 -4.16 -4.17 3.91
C ALA A 27 -5.55 -4.79 4.11
N VAL A 28 -6.64 -4.03 3.92
CA VAL A 28 -8.02 -4.55 4.07
C VAL A 28 -8.35 -5.62 3.01
N PRO A 29 -8.19 -5.38 1.70
CA PRO A 29 -8.37 -6.42 0.69
C PRO A 29 -7.20 -7.42 0.63
N PHE A 30 -6.04 -7.12 1.22
CA PHE A 30 -4.83 -7.96 1.17
C PHE A 30 -4.20 -8.18 2.56
N PRO A 31 -4.88 -8.82 3.52
CA PRO A 31 -4.39 -8.91 4.90
C PRO A 31 -3.06 -9.68 5.04
N ALA A 32 -2.81 -10.65 4.14
CA ALA A 32 -1.53 -11.37 4.10
C ALA A 32 -0.33 -10.49 3.74
N GLU A 33 -0.55 -9.35 3.08
CA GLU A 33 0.49 -8.39 2.70
C GLU A 33 0.57 -7.21 3.69
N GLY A 34 -0.21 -7.20 4.78
CA GLY A 34 -0.34 -6.05 5.68
C GLY A 34 0.99 -5.56 6.27
N GLU A 35 1.85 -6.48 6.72
CA GLU A 35 3.19 -6.11 7.23
C GLU A 35 4.09 -5.55 6.12
N ALA A 36 4.05 -6.13 4.92
CA ALA A 36 4.84 -5.69 3.78
C ALA A 36 4.39 -4.30 3.29
N LEU A 37 3.08 -4.06 3.26
CA LEU A 37 2.46 -2.76 2.95
C LEU A 37 2.86 -1.70 3.99
N HIS A 38 2.85 -2.04 5.28
CA HIS A 38 3.31 -1.13 6.32
C HIS A 38 4.80 -0.82 6.19
N ALA A 39 5.64 -1.84 5.95
CA ALA A 39 7.07 -1.65 5.72
C ALA A 39 7.36 -0.78 4.49
N ALA A 40 6.56 -0.91 3.42
CA ALA A 40 6.62 -0.04 2.26
C ALA A 40 6.33 1.43 2.60
N ALA A 41 5.32 1.69 3.43
CA ALA A 41 5.00 3.05 3.89
C ALA A 41 6.10 3.62 4.80
N VAL A 42 6.65 2.82 5.72
CA VAL A 42 7.80 3.24 6.55
C VAL A 42 9.02 3.57 5.69
N ALA A 43 9.35 2.72 4.70
CA ALA A 43 10.47 2.98 3.79
C ALA A 43 10.27 4.26 2.98
N PHE A 44 9.03 4.59 2.61
CA PHE A 44 8.71 5.87 1.99
C PHE A 44 8.95 7.04 2.94
N ASP A 45 8.46 6.98 4.18
CA ASP A 45 8.60 8.05 5.16
C ASP A 45 10.08 8.30 5.53
N ASP A 46 10.85 7.23 5.72
CA ASP A 46 12.29 7.25 5.97
C ASP A 46 13.02 8.11 4.93
N VAL A 47 12.72 7.91 3.65
CA VAL A 47 13.39 8.62 2.56
C VAL A 47 12.78 10.00 2.34
N ARG A 48 11.45 10.09 2.28
CA ARG A 48 10.74 11.30 1.85
C ARG A 48 10.71 12.38 2.91
N TYR A 49 10.59 11.99 4.18
CA TYR A 49 10.36 12.91 5.30
C TYR A 49 11.50 12.91 6.32
N LEU A 50 12.16 11.77 6.55
CA LEU A 50 13.25 11.67 7.53
C LEU A 50 14.66 11.87 6.93
N GLY A 51 14.76 11.95 5.60
CA GLY A 51 16.01 12.25 4.91
C GLY A 51 17.03 11.10 4.94
N HIS A 52 16.61 9.89 5.26
CA HIS A 52 17.47 8.71 5.19
C HIS A 52 17.74 8.32 3.73
N PRO A 53 18.94 7.81 3.42
CA PRO A 53 19.21 7.31 2.08
C PRO A 53 18.35 6.08 1.78
N GLY A 54 17.82 6.02 0.55
CA GLY A 54 17.23 4.80 0.03
C GLY A 54 18.29 3.69 -0.09
N SER A 55 17.86 2.43 0.02
CA SER A 55 18.73 1.28 -0.20
C SER A 55 18.16 0.36 -1.27
N ALA A 56 19.05 -0.30 -2.02
CA ALA A 56 18.64 -1.26 -3.04
C ALA A 56 17.82 -2.42 -2.45
N ALA A 57 18.11 -2.83 -1.20
CA ALA A 57 17.36 -3.87 -0.51
C ALA A 57 15.92 -3.43 -0.20
N ARG A 58 15.74 -2.22 0.34
CA ARG A 58 14.40 -1.66 0.62
C ARG A 58 13.61 -1.43 -0.67
N TYR A 59 14.27 -0.97 -1.72
CA TYR A 59 13.64 -0.80 -3.02
C TYR A 59 13.16 -2.14 -3.59
N ARG A 60 13.98 -3.20 -3.56
CA ARG A 60 13.57 -4.53 -4.01
C ARG A 60 12.39 -5.08 -3.21
N ALA A 61 12.43 -4.98 -1.88
CA ALA A 61 11.31 -5.41 -1.03
C ALA A 61 10.01 -4.65 -1.36
N LEU A 62 10.10 -3.33 -1.62
CA LEU A 62 8.96 -2.52 -2.07
C LEU A 62 8.43 -2.98 -3.43
N ALA A 63 9.32 -3.22 -4.41
CA ALA A 63 8.94 -3.67 -5.74
C ALA A 63 8.29 -5.06 -5.72
N GLU A 64 8.87 -6.01 -4.97
CA GLU A 64 8.30 -7.35 -4.78
C GLU A 64 6.92 -7.28 -4.11
N THR A 65 6.73 -6.38 -3.14
CA THR A 65 5.41 -6.16 -2.51
C THR A 65 4.40 -5.64 -3.54
N ASP A 66 4.78 -4.66 -4.37
CA ASP A 66 3.92 -4.13 -5.42
C ASP A 66 3.51 -5.21 -6.43
N GLU A 67 4.47 -6.04 -6.87
CA GLU A 67 4.22 -7.16 -7.78
C GLU A 67 3.27 -8.21 -7.16
N ARG A 68 3.47 -8.60 -5.90
CA ARG A 68 2.57 -9.53 -5.21
C ARG A 68 1.16 -8.96 -5.11
N VAL A 69 1.01 -7.72 -4.65
CA VAL A 69 -0.29 -7.04 -4.52
C VAL A 69 -1.00 -6.89 -5.88
N ALA A 70 -0.25 -6.63 -6.95
CA ALA A 70 -0.80 -6.57 -8.30
C ALA A 70 -1.33 -7.93 -8.77
N ALA A 71 -0.65 -9.03 -8.45
CA ALA A 71 -1.02 -10.38 -8.85
C ALA A 71 -2.11 -11.03 -7.97
N LEU A 72 -2.26 -10.59 -6.71
CA LEU A 72 -3.23 -11.14 -5.78
C LEU A 72 -4.67 -10.77 -6.15
N ARG A 73 -5.57 -11.73 -5.90
CA ARG A 73 -7.00 -11.48 -5.88
C ARG A 73 -7.37 -10.86 -4.53
N PRO A 74 -8.01 -9.68 -4.51
CA PRO A 74 -8.45 -9.06 -3.27
C PRO A 74 -9.50 -9.94 -2.59
N GLN A 75 -9.46 -9.98 -1.26
CA GLN A 75 -10.56 -10.53 -0.49
C GLN A 75 -11.80 -9.65 -0.70
N ALA A 76 -12.99 -10.27 -0.64
CA ALA A 76 -14.23 -9.51 -0.76
C ALA A 76 -14.24 -8.40 0.30
N LEU A 77 -14.24 -7.16 -0.17
CA LEU A 77 -14.49 -6.02 0.69
C LEU A 77 -15.94 -6.17 1.19
N PRO A 78 -16.22 -5.99 2.50
CA PRO A 78 -17.60 -5.94 2.95
C PRO A 78 -18.33 -4.90 2.10
N GLU A 79 -19.44 -5.29 1.48
CA GLU A 79 -20.25 -4.37 0.66
C GLU A 79 -20.49 -3.10 1.46
N GLY A 80 -20.02 -1.97 0.93
CA GLY A 80 -20.26 -0.68 1.55
C GLY A 80 -21.77 -0.46 1.65
N VAL A 81 -22.26 -0.29 2.88
CA VAL A 81 -23.64 0.12 3.12
C VAL A 81 -23.90 1.38 2.29
N PRO A 82 -24.88 1.38 1.36
CA PRO A 82 -25.20 2.58 0.60
C PRO A 82 -25.61 3.69 1.56
N ALA A 83 -25.09 4.90 1.28
CA ALA A 83 -25.42 6.12 2.00
C ALA A 83 -26.93 6.42 1.97
#